data_AF-A0A5D3FX25-F1
#
_entry.id   AF-A0A5D3FX25-F1
#
_cell.length_a   1.000
_cell.length_b   1.000
_cell.length_c   1.000
_cell.angle_alpha   90.00
_cell.angle_beta   90.00
_cell.angle_gamma   90.00
#
_symmetry.space_group_name_H-M   'P 1'
#
loop_
_entity.id
_entity.type
_entity.pdbx_description
1 polymer ?
#
loop_
_entity_poly.entity_id
_entity_poly.type
_entity_poly.pdbx_seq_one_letter_code
_entity_poly.pdbx_strand_id
1 'polypeptide(L)'
;MRKRPATPRAALLVAVGATAMALAPASPATAATPTRAAIGHLRQAPAYTCDRVDRSGPGSLAPYTGSGNCQASGGLPQQGPLFDEFDILDRHGGGQSVHCSTGSGFSGYANLPDTVEGNYCTPVNA
;
A
#
# COMPACT_ATOMS: atom_id res chain seq x y z
N MET A 1 56.95 -24.03 9.91
CA MET A 1 55.52 -24.36 10.11
C MET A 1 55.40 -25.84 10.50
N ARG A 2 54.98 -26.16 11.73
CA ARG A 2 54.86 -27.55 12.20
C ARG A 2 53.61 -27.76 13.07
N LYS A 3 52.78 -28.69 12.60
CA LYS A 3 51.91 -29.69 13.26
C LYS A 3 50.93 -29.24 14.34
N ARG A 4 49.65 -29.59 14.14
CA ARG A 4 48.89 -30.46 15.07
C ARG A 4 47.73 -31.16 14.33
N PRO A 5 47.27 -32.31 14.85
CA PRO A 5 46.75 -33.44 14.07
C PRO A 5 45.22 -33.57 14.08
N ALA A 6 44.73 -34.42 13.18
CA ALA A 6 43.34 -34.80 12.97
C ALA A 6 42.86 -35.90 13.93
N THR A 7 41.59 -35.86 14.33
CA THR A 7 40.61 -36.99 14.54
C THR A 7 39.37 -36.45 15.28
N PRO A 8 38.23 -37.16 15.36
CA PRO A 8 37.60 -38.13 14.45
C PRO A 8 36.12 -37.78 14.14
N ARG A 9 35.54 -38.53 13.18
CA ARG A 9 34.09 -38.62 12.90
C ARG A 9 33.32 -39.15 14.11
N ALA A 10 32.15 -38.58 14.38
CA ALA A 10 31.07 -39.24 15.11
C ALA A 10 29.77 -39.04 14.32
N ALA A 11 29.29 -40.14 13.72
CA ALA A 11 27.94 -40.25 13.20
C ALA A 11 27.01 -40.60 14.36
N LEU A 12 25.81 -40.02 14.40
CA LEU A 12 24.68 -40.65 15.09
C LEU A 12 23.37 -40.31 14.37
N LEU A 13 22.65 -41.40 14.14
CA LEU A 13 21.47 -41.59 13.33
C LEU A 13 20.21 -41.38 14.17
N VAL A 14 19.14 -40.99 13.47
CA VAL A 14 17.73 -41.37 13.67
C VAL A 14 16.95 -40.71 14.82
N ALA A 15 15.88 -40.02 14.43
CA ALA A 15 14.58 -40.17 15.09
C ALA A 15 13.47 -40.04 14.02
N VAL A 16 12.87 -41.18 13.65
CA VAL A 16 11.66 -41.27 12.83
C VAL A 16 10.47 -41.04 13.76
N GLY A 17 9.78 -39.91 13.63
CA GLY A 17 8.53 -39.64 14.33
C GLY A 17 7.33 -39.92 13.42
N ALA A 18 6.69 -41.08 13.59
CA ALA A 18 5.41 -41.38 12.96
C ALA A 18 4.28 -40.90 13.89
N THR A 19 3.68 -39.75 13.59
CA THR A 19 2.48 -39.27 14.28
C THR A 19 1.24 -39.84 13.61
N ALA A 20 0.56 -40.76 14.31
CA ALA A 20 -0.74 -41.29 13.92
C ALA A 20 -1.79 -40.16 13.93
N MET A 21 -2.39 -39.86 12.78
CA MET A 21 -3.51 -38.92 12.69
C MET A 21 -4.82 -39.67 12.95
N ALA A 22 -5.49 -39.33 14.06
CA ALA A 22 -6.84 -39.76 14.35
C ALA A 22 -7.83 -39.06 13.40
N LEU A 23 -8.62 -39.86 12.68
CA LEU A 23 -9.70 -39.40 11.81
C LEU A 23 -10.88 -38.91 12.67
N ALA A 24 -11.10 -37.60 12.72
CA ALA A 24 -12.33 -37.03 13.26
C ALA A 24 -13.40 -36.97 12.16
N PRO A 25 -14.65 -37.41 12.41
CA PRO A 25 -15.74 -37.29 11.45
C PRO A 25 -16.13 -35.81 11.28
N ALA A 26 -15.85 -35.27 10.09
CA ALA A 26 -16.27 -33.93 9.69
C ALA A 26 -17.80 -33.89 9.53
N SER A 27 -18.47 -33.18 10.43
CA SER A 27 -19.87 -32.79 10.23
C SER A 27 -19.95 -31.78 9.08
N PRO A 28 -20.97 -31.83 8.20
CA PRO A 28 -21.16 -30.81 7.18
C PRO A 28 -21.55 -29.50 7.86
N ALA A 29 -20.56 -28.62 8.07
CA ALA A 29 -20.82 -27.21 8.31
C ALA A 29 -21.45 -26.67 7.02
N THR A 30 -22.75 -26.40 7.07
CA THR A 30 -23.40 -25.55 6.08
C THR A 30 -22.63 -24.24 6.05
N ALA A 31 -21.83 -24.08 5.00
CA ALA A 31 -21.19 -22.82 4.68
C ALA A 31 -22.32 -21.83 4.39
N ALA A 32 -22.76 -21.11 5.42
CA ALA A 32 -23.41 -19.83 5.26
C ALA A 32 -22.40 -18.98 4.49
N THR A 33 -22.60 -18.92 3.18
CA THR A 33 -21.93 -17.94 2.33
C THR A 33 -22.20 -16.62 3.01
N PRO A 34 -21.18 -15.85 3.45
CA PRO A 34 -21.42 -14.47 3.80
C PRO A 34 -21.91 -13.85 2.49
N THR A 35 -23.24 -13.67 2.39
CA THR A 35 -23.84 -12.76 1.46
C THR A 35 -23.13 -11.46 1.74
N ARG A 36 -22.15 -11.13 0.90
CA ARG A 36 -21.45 -9.87 0.91
C ARG A 36 -22.54 -8.84 0.78
N ALA A 37 -22.99 -8.33 1.91
CA ALA A 37 -23.87 -7.19 1.96
C ALA A 37 -23.14 -6.14 1.14
N ALA A 38 -23.66 -5.85 -0.05
CA ALA A 38 -23.35 -4.66 -0.78
C ALA A 38 -23.91 -3.51 0.04
N ILE A 39 -23.25 -3.23 1.18
CA ILE A 39 -23.40 -1.98 1.88
C ILE A 39 -22.82 -0.96 0.91
N GLY A 40 -23.73 -0.25 0.24
CA GLY A 40 -23.46 0.85 -0.65
C GLY A 40 -22.81 2.00 0.10
N HIS A 41 -21.56 1.82 0.49
CA HIS A 41 -20.63 2.92 0.63
C HIS A 41 -20.04 3.13 -0.74
N LEU A 42 -20.43 4.23 -1.38
CA LEU A 42 -19.63 4.88 -2.41
C LEU A 42 -18.19 4.84 -1.91
N ARG A 43 -17.38 3.89 -2.39
CA ARG A 43 -15.97 3.82 -2.04
C ARG A 43 -15.38 5.09 -2.64
N GLN A 44 -15.18 6.10 -1.80
CA GLN A 44 -14.35 7.24 -2.18
C GLN A 44 -13.03 6.67 -2.69
N ALA A 45 -12.61 7.18 -3.86
CA ALA A 45 -11.35 6.82 -4.44
C ALA A 45 -10.22 7.08 -3.42
N PRO A 46 -9.12 6.30 -3.45
CA PRO A 46 -7.97 6.56 -2.60
C PRO A 46 -7.50 8.00 -2.81
N ALA A 47 -7.49 8.80 -1.74
CA ALA A 47 -7.17 10.22 -1.83
C ALA A 47 -6.37 10.73 -0.64
N TYR A 48 -5.54 11.73 -0.91
CA TYR A 48 -4.95 12.61 0.08
C TYR A 48 -5.71 13.93 0.11
N THR A 49 -6.15 14.38 1.27
CA THR A 49 -6.76 15.70 1.43
C THR A 49 -5.81 16.62 2.16
N CYS A 50 -5.35 17.68 1.50
CA CYS A 50 -4.39 18.67 2.02
C CYS A 50 -5.04 20.06 2.07
N ASP A 51 -4.46 20.99 2.84
CA ASP A 51 -4.96 22.36 2.92
C ASP A 51 -4.81 23.08 1.59
N ARG A 52 -3.70 22.82 0.87
CA ARG A 52 -3.42 23.43 -0.43
C ARG A 52 -2.87 22.41 -1.41
N VAL A 53 -3.29 22.51 -2.68
CA VAL A 53 -2.71 21.75 -3.80
C VAL A 53 -2.21 22.70 -4.90
N ASP A 54 -0.89 22.71 -5.10
CA ASP A 54 -0.21 23.55 -6.09
C ASP A 54 0.43 22.72 -7.20
N ARG A 55 0.51 23.33 -8.38
CA ARG A 55 1.19 22.74 -9.54
C ARG A 55 2.69 23.04 -9.47
N SER A 56 3.51 22.02 -9.65
CA SER A 56 4.97 22.10 -9.50
C SER A 56 5.74 22.07 -10.84
N GLY A 57 5.05 21.99 -11.99
CA GLY A 57 5.68 21.98 -13.30
C GLY A 57 4.76 22.27 -14.51
N PRO A 58 5.33 22.51 -15.71
CA PRO A 58 4.57 22.78 -16.93
C PRO A 58 4.01 21.50 -17.58
N GLY A 59 3.06 21.64 -18.51
CA GLY A 59 2.50 20.53 -19.33
C GLY A 59 1.17 19.93 -18.83
N SER A 60 0.38 19.33 -19.72
CA SER A 60 -0.97 18.82 -19.38
C SER A 60 -0.96 17.69 -18.35
N LEU A 61 0.12 16.90 -18.32
CA LEU A 61 0.49 16.00 -17.24
C LEU A 61 1.63 16.68 -16.49
N ALA A 62 1.37 17.12 -15.27
CA ALA A 62 2.33 17.87 -14.48
C ALA A 62 2.43 17.30 -13.06
N PRO A 63 3.56 17.52 -12.39
CA PRO A 63 3.66 17.24 -10.97
C PRO A 63 2.85 18.25 -10.16
N TYR A 64 2.29 17.78 -9.05
CA TYR A 64 1.55 18.58 -8.08
C TYR A 64 2.01 18.25 -6.66
N THR A 65 1.89 19.24 -5.78
CA THR A 65 2.23 19.11 -4.37
C THR A 65 1.03 19.52 -3.52
N GLY A 66 0.53 18.56 -2.75
CA GLY A 66 -0.37 18.81 -1.62
C GLY A 66 0.46 19.21 -0.39
N SER A 67 0.03 20.25 0.31
CA SER A 67 0.73 20.76 1.50
C SER A 67 -0.23 21.13 2.62
N GLY A 68 0.22 20.93 3.86
CA GLY A 68 -0.49 21.33 5.08
C GLY A 68 -1.60 20.36 5.48
N ASN A 69 -1.53 19.86 6.71
CA ASN A 69 -2.53 19.00 7.35
C ASN A 69 -3.07 17.88 6.43
N CYS A 70 -2.18 17.27 5.65
CA CYS A 70 -2.52 16.23 4.69
C CYS A 70 -3.01 14.97 5.41
N GLN A 71 -4.09 14.37 4.91
CA GLN A 71 -4.69 13.16 5.47
C GLN A 71 -4.94 12.12 4.38
N ALA A 72 -4.54 10.88 4.66
CA ALA A 72 -4.71 9.75 3.76
C ALA A 72 -6.08 9.10 3.98
N SER A 73 -6.71 8.69 2.89
CA SER A 73 -7.96 7.92 2.89
C SER A 73 -7.84 6.71 1.95
N GLY A 74 -8.79 5.77 2.02
CA GLY A 74 -8.80 4.61 1.11
C GLY A 74 -7.66 3.61 1.33
N GLY A 75 -6.96 3.66 2.47
CA GLY A 75 -5.85 2.77 2.78
C GLY A 75 -4.49 3.21 2.23
N LEU A 76 -4.39 4.43 1.71
CA LEU A 76 -3.12 5.00 1.24
C LEU A 76 -2.09 5.13 2.37
N PRO A 77 -0.80 4.91 2.07
CA PRO A 77 0.25 5.03 3.08
C PRO A 77 0.43 6.48 3.52
N GLN A 78 0.80 6.68 4.78
CA GLN A 78 1.10 8.02 5.31
C GLN A 78 2.52 8.48 5.00
N GLN A 79 3.43 7.54 4.77
CA GLN A 79 4.83 7.81 4.46
C GLN A 79 5.34 6.88 3.36
N GLY A 80 6.20 7.41 2.50
CA GLY A 80 6.94 6.62 1.52
C GLY A 80 6.46 6.77 0.08
N PRO A 81 7.03 5.98 -0.84
CA PRO A 81 6.71 6.04 -2.25
C PRO A 81 5.30 5.54 -2.55
N LEU A 82 4.68 6.14 -3.57
CA LEU A 82 3.35 5.84 -4.07
C LEU A 82 3.47 5.27 -5.48
N PHE A 83 2.89 4.09 -5.69
CA PHE A 83 2.98 3.34 -6.93
C PHE A 83 1.63 3.16 -7.64
N ASP A 84 0.54 3.42 -6.92
CA ASP A 84 -0.83 3.31 -7.43
C ASP A 84 -1.39 4.68 -7.81
N GLU A 85 -2.57 4.69 -8.40
CA GLU A 85 -3.32 5.90 -8.69
C GLU A 85 -3.95 6.46 -7.40
N PHE A 86 -3.96 7.78 -7.28
CA PHE A 86 -4.56 8.47 -6.14
C PHE A 86 -4.96 9.90 -6.49
N ASP A 87 -5.88 10.45 -5.72
CA ASP A 87 -6.24 11.87 -5.83
C ASP A 87 -5.51 12.70 -4.78
N ILE A 88 -5.18 13.96 -5.11
CA ILE A 88 -4.82 14.99 -4.14
C ILE A 88 -5.92 16.05 -4.17
N LEU A 89 -6.63 16.18 -3.05
CA LEU A 89 -7.79 17.05 -2.90
C LEU A 89 -7.43 18.29 -2.10
N ASP A 90 -7.80 19.46 -2.63
CA ASP A 90 -7.69 20.74 -1.94
C ASP A 90 -8.87 20.91 -0.97
N ARG A 91 -8.56 21.07 0.33
CA ARG A 91 -9.57 21.19 1.39
C ARG A 91 -10.33 22.52 1.33
N HIS A 92 -9.68 23.58 0.90
CA HIS A 92 -10.20 24.95 1.00
C HIS A 92 -10.85 25.47 -0.30
N GLY A 93 -10.74 24.72 -1.40
CA GLY A 93 -11.23 25.12 -2.72
C GLY A 93 -10.46 26.27 -3.36
N GLY A 94 -9.28 26.59 -2.82
CA GLY A 94 -8.40 27.66 -3.32
C GLY A 94 -7.31 27.15 -4.27
N GLY A 95 -6.98 25.85 -4.17
CA GLY A 95 -6.08 25.15 -5.08
C GLY A 95 -6.82 24.27 -6.09
N GLN A 96 -6.04 23.44 -6.80
CA GLN A 96 -6.56 22.55 -7.84
C GLN A 96 -6.51 21.10 -7.34
N SER A 97 -7.67 20.49 -7.10
CA SER A 97 -7.72 19.03 -6.90
C SER A 97 -7.28 18.31 -8.17
N VAL A 98 -6.47 17.26 -8.01
CA VAL A 98 -5.88 16.50 -9.10
C VAL A 98 -6.00 14.99 -8.90
N HIS A 99 -6.00 14.28 -10.01
CA HIS A 99 -5.87 12.83 -10.08
C HIS A 99 -4.47 12.50 -10.60
N CYS A 100 -3.72 11.70 -9.85
CA CYS A 100 -2.38 11.27 -10.19
C CYS A 100 -2.39 9.80 -10.60
N SER A 101 -1.91 9.51 -11.81
CA SER A 101 -1.87 8.15 -12.35
C SER A 101 -0.49 7.51 -12.22
N THR A 102 -0.46 6.18 -12.31
CA THR A 102 0.79 5.42 -12.38
C THR A 102 1.37 5.56 -13.78
N GLY A 103 2.25 6.55 -13.97
CA GLY A 103 2.98 6.76 -15.23
C GLY A 103 4.00 5.65 -15.49
N SER A 104 5.30 5.97 -15.38
CA SER A 104 6.38 4.97 -15.56
C SER A 104 6.59 4.07 -14.33
N GLY A 105 5.53 3.75 -13.59
CA GLY A 105 5.58 2.93 -12.38
C GLY A 105 5.88 3.67 -11.08
N PHE A 106 5.81 5.01 -11.05
CA PHE A 106 5.95 5.81 -9.84
C PHE A 106 4.99 7.01 -9.89
N SER A 107 4.04 7.06 -8.96
CA SER A 107 2.98 8.06 -8.95
C SER A 107 3.32 9.25 -8.07
N GLY A 108 4.12 9.04 -7.01
CA GLY A 108 4.39 10.11 -6.04
C GLY A 108 5.07 9.68 -4.75
N TYR A 109 5.08 10.57 -3.76
CA TYR A 109 5.62 10.32 -2.42
C TYR A 109 4.72 10.96 -1.36
N ALA A 110 4.48 10.25 -0.26
CA ALA A 110 3.72 10.75 0.88
C ALA A 110 4.66 11.05 2.05
N ASN A 111 4.45 12.21 2.69
CA ASN A 111 5.09 12.58 3.94
C ASN A 111 4.08 13.32 4.82
N LEU A 112 3.08 12.58 5.34
CA LEU A 112 2.03 13.17 6.17
C LEU A 112 2.54 13.50 7.58
N PRO A 113 2.00 14.56 8.21
CA PRO A 113 0.90 15.41 7.73
C PRO A 113 1.35 16.57 6.82
N ASP A 114 2.63 16.65 6.48
CA ASP A 114 3.23 17.85 5.90
C ASP A 114 2.96 17.98 4.40
N THR A 115 3.29 16.93 3.63
CA THR A 115 3.30 16.99 2.17
C THR A 115 2.86 15.69 1.50
N VAL A 116 2.34 15.82 0.29
CA VAL A 116 2.17 14.73 -0.68
C VAL A 116 2.59 15.24 -2.05
N GLU A 117 3.45 14.51 -2.72
CA GLU A 117 3.93 14.81 -4.07
C GLU A 117 3.33 13.82 -5.06
N GLY A 118 2.83 14.32 -6.19
CA GLY A 118 2.38 13.51 -7.32
C GLY A 118 3.08 13.94 -8.60
N ASN A 119 3.38 13.00 -9.50
CA ASN A 119 4.18 13.26 -10.71
C ASN A 119 3.35 13.37 -12.00
N TYR A 120 2.41 12.44 -12.19
CA TYR A 120 1.61 12.31 -13.42
C TYR A 120 0.17 12.70 -13.15
N CYS A 121 -0.06 13.98 -12.83
CA CYS A 121 -1.35 14.42 -12.37
C CYS A 121 -2.09 15.31 -13.37
N THR A 122 -3.41 15.20 -13.36
CA THR A 122 -4.34 16.03 -14.13
C THR A 122 -5.42 16.62 -13.21
N PRO A 123 -5.87 17.86 -13.45
CA PRO A 123 -7.03 18.44 -12.76
C PRO A 123 -8.29 17.56 -12.86
N VAL A 124 -9.01 17.36 -11.74
CA VAL A 124 -10.28 16.57 -11.73
C VAL A 124 -11.55 17.40 -11.96
N ASN A 125 -11.47 18.73 -11.88
CA ASN A 125 -12.60 19.64 -12.13
C ASN A 125 -12.10 20.83 -12.97
N ALA A 126 -11.86 20.59 -14.26
CA ALA A 126 -11.54 21.65 -15.23
C ALA A 126 -12.82 22.22 -15.85
#